data_AF-A0A9Q3GY04-F1
#
_entry.id   AF-A0A9Q3GY04-F1
#
_cell.length_a   1.000
_cell.length_b   1.000
_cell.length_c   1.000
_cell.angle_alpha   90.00
_cell.angle_beta   90.00
_cell.angle_gamma   90.00
#
_symmetry.space_group_name_H-M   'P 1'
#
loop_
_entity.id
_entity.type
_entity.pdbx_description
1 polymer ?
#
loop_
_entity_poly.entity_id
_entity_poly.type
_entity_poly.pdbx_seq_one_letter_code
_entity_poly.pdbx_strand_id
1 'polypeptide(L)'
;MDFIRKIGHNEIVKTTTPVLITSNDGKSRLCGDFRSLDNYTKADRYRLPRIPHALEKLPEFKYRTKIHCMKCFHQNEIRPHSMKLLRIICNISIYEYTRIPFGIKNAHAHFQRMMDTIFQEDILEGCMVVYIDDIIIYSEKWEGHMKYIDRVLSK
;
A
#
# COMPACT_ATOMS: atom_id res chain seq x y z
N MET A 1 -10.82 -13.77 -7.19
CA MET A 1 -9.70 -12.83 -6.95
C MET A 1 -10.29 -11.46 -7.11
N ASP A 2 -10.53 -10.75 -6.00
CA ASP A 2 -11.41 -9.57 -6.02
C ASP A 2 -10.69 -8.27 -6.44
N PHE A 3 -9.45 -8.39 -6.91
CA PHE A 3 -8.58 -7.28 -7.30
C PHE A 3 -8.15 -7.31 -8.77
N ILE A 4 -8.58 -8.33 -9.54
CA ILE A 4 -8.37 -8.40 -11.00
C ILE A 4 -9.67 -8.76 -11.72
N ARG A 5 -9.90 -8.17 -12.89
CA ARG A 5 -11.04 -8.44 -13.78
C ARG A 5 -10.53 -8.98 -15.11
N LYS A 6 -11.19 -10.02 -15.65
CA LYS A 6 -10.93 -10.50 -17.01
C LYS A 6 -11.47 -9.50 -18.03
N ILE A 7 -10.68 -9.17 -19.05
CA ILE A 7 -11.10 -8.29 -20.14
C ILE A 7 -12.10 -9.01 -21.05
N GLY A 8 -13.18 -8.33 -21.43
CA GLY A 8 -14.18 -8.87 -22.35
C GLY A 8 -13.68 -8.96 -23.80
N HIS A 9 -14.22 -9.89 -24.57
CA HIS A 9 -13.81 -10.15 -25.97
C HIS A 9 -13.91 -8.92 -26.90
N ASN A 10 -14.83 -7.99 -26.62
CA ASN A 10 -15.06 -6.79 -27.44
C ASN A 10 -14.29 -5.56 -26.93
N GLU A 11 -13.55 -5.68 -25.83
CA GLU A 11 -12.80 -4.55 -25.28
C GLU A 11 -11.45 -4.40 -26.00
N ILE A 12 -11.24 -3.22 -26.60
CA ILE A 12 -9.96 -2.92 -27.26
C ILE A 12 -8.86 -2.81 -26.21
N VAL A 13 -7.78 -3.58 -26.41
CA VAL A 13 -6.58 -3.54 -25.58
C VAL A 13 -5.44 -2.93 -26.38
N LYS A 14 -5.02 -1.72 -25.97
CA LYS A 14 -3.90 -1.00 -26.61
C LYS A 14 -2.54 -1.40 -26.04
N THR A 15 -2.51 -1.76 -24.76
CA THR A 15 -1.27 -2.02 -24.02
C THR A 15 -1.51 -3.07 -22.97
N THR A 16 -0.51 -3.93 -22.76
CA THR A 16 -0.48 -4.95 -21.72
C THR A 16 0.91 -5.03 -21.12
N THR A 17 0.96 -5.44 -19.86
CA THR A 17 2.17 -5.69 -19.10
C THR A 17 2.39 -7.20 -18.95
N PRO A 18 3.59 -7.75 -19.23
CA PRO A 18 3.85 -9.16 -19.00
C PRO A 18 3.81 -9.48 -17.50
N VAL A 19 3.55 -10.75 -17.20
CA VAL A 19 3.48 -11.24 -15.82
C VAL A 19 4.73 -12.05 -15.49
N LEU A 20 5.26 -11.82 -14.30
CA LEU A 20 6.29 -12.61 -13.65
C LEU A 20 5.66 -13.44 -12.55
N ILE A 21 6.08 -14.70 -12.44
CA ILE A 21 5.77 -15.54 -11.28
C ILE A 21 6.97 -15.45 -10.36
N THR A 22 6.78 -14.86 -9.19
CA THR A 22 7.80 -14.80 -8.14
C THR A 22 7.45 -15.80 -7.05
N SER A 23 8.45 -16.42 -6.44
CA SER A 23 8.26 -17.28 -5.27
C SER A 23 8.84 -16.59 -4.04
N ASN A 24 8.09 -16.56 -2.96
CA ASN A 24 8.58 -16.14 -1.65
C ASN A 24 7.95 -17.02 -0.57
N ASP A 25 8.78 -17.54 0.35
CA ASP A 25 8.35 -18.42 1.44
C ASP A 25 7.50 -19.62 0.98
N GLY A 26 7.89 -20.23 -0.15
CA GLY A 26 7.17 -21.36 -0.74
C GLY A 26 5.82 -21.00 -1.38
N LYS A 27 5.45 -19.72 -1.47
CA LYS A 27 4.22 -19.25 -2.13
C LYS A 27 4.55 -18.54 -3.43
N SER A 28 3.95 -19.03 -4.52
CA SER A 28 3.97 -18.34 -5.82
C SER A 28 3.07 -17.11 -5.80
N ARG A 29 3.57 -16.00 -6.34
CA ARG A 29 2.88 -14.72 -6.47
C ARG A 29 2.90 -14.28 -7.92
N LEU A 30 1.75 -13.78 -8.36
CA LEU A 30 1.58 -13.19 -9.67
C LEU A 30 1.94 -11.71 -9.59
N CYS A 31 2.96 -11.27 -10.34
CA CYS A 31 3.44 -9.90 -10.34
C CYS A 31 3.45 -9.34 -11.78
N GLY A 32 2.77 -8.21 -12.01
CA GLY A 32 2.92 -7.48 -13.27
C GLY A 32 4.30 -6.81 -13.36
N ASP A 33 4.97 -6.93 -14.50
CA ASP A 33 6.25 -6.25 -14.75
C ASP A 33 6.06 -4.80 -15.21
N PHE A 34 5.73 -3.92 -14.28
CA PHE A 34 5.39 -2.52 -14.57
C PHE A 34 6.61 -1.61 -14.88
N ARG A 35 7.82 -2.15 -15.01
CA ARG A 35 9.04 -1.35 -15.24
C ARG A 35 8.93 -0.42 -16.46
N SER A 36 8.32 -0.90 -17.55
CA SER A 36 8.09 -0.08 -18.75
C SER A 36 7.08 1.04 -18.49
N LEU A 37 5.94 0.72 -17.87
CA LEU A 37 4.92 1.69 -17.49
C LEU A 37 5.49 2.76 -16.56
N ASP A 38 6.33 2.36 -15.63
CA ASP A 38 6.97 3.25 -14.67
C ASP A 38 7.83 4.31 -15.38
N ASN A 39 8.51 4.00 -16.49
CA ASN A 39 9.29 5.00 -17.23
C ASN A 39 8.43 6.16 -17.77
N TYR A 40 7.15 5.91 -18.07
CA TYR A 40 6.21 6.92 -18.54
C TYR A 40 5.34 7.52 -17.42
N THR A 41 5.48 7.00 -16.19
CA THR A 41 4.72 7.45 -15.04
C THR A 41 5.49 8.54 -14.29
N LYS A 42 4.86 9.72 -14.17
CA LYS A 42 5.38 10.83 -13.37
C LYS A 42 5.56 10.37 -11.92
N ALA A 43 6.79 10.48 -11.42
CA ALA A 43 7.13 10.09 -10.06
C ALA A 43 6.38 10.95 -9.04
N ASP A 44 5.66 10.30 -8.14
CA ASP A 44 5.06 10.93 -6.97
C ASP A 44 6.13 11.06 -5.88
N ARG A 45 6.64 12.28 -5.68
CA ARG A 45 7.70 12.59 -4.72
C ARG A 45 7.13 12.91 -3.33
N TYR A 46 6.11 12.17 -2.90
CA TYR A 46 5.60 12.26 -1.54
C TYR A 46 6.71 11.90 -0.54
N ARG A 47 6.85 12.69 0.52
CA ARG A 47 7.91 12.47 1.50
C ARG A 47 7.50 11.35 2.44
N LEU A 48 8.22 10.23 2.38
CA LEU A 48 8.08 9.19 3.39
C LEU A 48 8.75 9.64 4.70
N PRO A 49 8.21 9.25 5.85
CA PRO A 49 8.87 9.46 7.14
C PRO A 49 10.26 8.84 7.14
N ARG A 50 11.23 9.54 7.72
CA ARG A 50 12.58 9.01 7.90
C ARG A 50 12.56 7.99 9.04
N ILE A 51 12.86 6.73 8.74
CA ILE A 51 12.83 5.63 9.72
C ILE A 51 13.63 5.98 10.99
N PRO A 52 14.88 6.48 10.95
CA PRO A 52 15.61 6.79 12.19
C PRO A 52 14.88 7.79 13.09
N HIS A 53 14.35 8.88 12.52
CA HIS A 53 13.59 9.88 13.27
C HIS A 53 12.31 9.29 13.88
N ALA A 54 11.62 8.43 13.12
CA ALA A 54 10.45 7.70 13.60
C ALA A 54 10.80 6.77 14.79
N LEU A 55 12.00 6.18 14.78
CA LEU A 55 12.45 5.25 15.82
C LEU A 55 13.07 5.97 17.03
N GLU A 56 13.62 7.18 16.89
CA GLU A 56 14.28 7.96 17.96
C GLU A 56 13.37 8.18 19.17
N LYS A 57 12.07 8.35 18.94
CA LYS A 57 11.08 8.55 20.01
C LYS A 57 10.69 7.25 20.73
N LEU A 58 10.87 6.09 20.09
CA LEU A 58 10.36 4.81 20.63
C LEU A 58 11.00 4.34 21.95
N PRO A 59 12.30 4.58 22.25
CA PRO A 59 12.90 4.20 23.51
C PRO A 59 12.28 4.89 24.73
N GLU A 60 11.72 6.08 24.56
CA GLU A 60 11.14 6.89 25.65
C GLU A 60 9.80 6.31 26.15
N PHE A 61 9.11 5.54 25.31
CA PHE A 61 7.78 5.03 25.63
C PHE A 61 7.79 3.60 26.17
N LYS A 62 7.10 3.43 27.29
CA LYS A 62 6.97 2.14 27.99
C LYS A 62 6.13 1.13 27.20
N TYR A 63 5.03 1.57 26.60
CA TYR A 63 4.10 0.71 25.87
C TYR A 63 4.18 0.98 24.38
N ARG A 64 4.22 -0.09 23.59
CA ARG A 64 4.38 -0.07 22.13
C ARG A 64 3.52 -1.15 21.50
N THR A 65 2.81 -0.80 20.43
CA THR A 65 2.01 -1.73 19.63
C THR A 65 2.32 -1.50 18.17
N LYS A 66 2.60 -2.59 17.45
CA LYS A 66 2.75 -2.58 15.99
C LYS A 66 1.52 -3.22 15.36
N ILE A 67 0.89 -2.51 14.43
CA ILE A 67 -0.20 -3.00 13.60
C ILE A 67 0.31 -3.04 12.16
N HIS A 68 0.00 -4.12 11.44
CA HIS A 68 0.41 -4.31 10.05
C HIS A 68 -0.81 -4.42 9.14
N CYS A 69 -0.88 -3.56 8.12
CA CYS A 69 -1.97 -3.52 7.15
C CYS A 69 -1.81 -4.63 6.10
N MET A 70 -2.42 -5.78 6.36
CA MET A 70 -2.37 -6.95 5.46
C MET A 70 -2.83 -6.62 4.03
N LYS A 71 -1.96 -6.86 3.05
CA LYS A 71 -2.24 -6.59 1.61
C LYS A 71 -2.69 -5.15 1.35
N CYS A 72 -2.13 -4.19 2.10
CA CYS A 72 -2.38 -2.75 2.02
C CYS A 72 -2.74 -2.22 0.61
N PHE A 73 -1.94 -2.51 -0.40
CA PHE A 73 -2.17 -2.00 -1.76
C PHE A 73 -3.41 -2.61 -2.42
N HIS A 74 -3.65 -3.92 -2.26
CA HIS A 74 -4.81 -4.59 -2.86
C HIS A 74 -6.15 -4.18 -2.19
N GLN A 75 -6.12 -3.42 -1.11
CA GLN A 75 -7.33 -2.81 -0.53
C GLN A 75 -7.74 -1.52 -1.26
N ASN A 76 -6.80 -0.86 -1.94
CA ASN A 76 -7.00 0.45 -2.55
C ASN A 76 -7.54 0.34 -3.98
N GLU A 77 -8.67 0.97 -4.26
CA GLU A 77 -9.31 1.02 -5.57
C GLU A 77 -8.51 1.88 -6.57
N ILE A 78 -8.39 1.38 -7.80
CA ILE A 78 -7.80 2.14 -8.91
C ILE A 78 -8.90 2.93 -9.60
N ARG A 79 -8.61 4.17 -10.01
CA ARG A 79 -9.53 4.95 -10.85
C ARG A 79 -9.79 4.22 -12.18
N PRO A 80 -11.04 4.16 -12.68
CA PRO A 80 -11.37 3.42 -13.91
C PRO A 80 -10.48 3.75 -15.13
N HIS A 81 -10.06 5.01 -15.29
CA HIS A 81 -9.18 5.41 -16.38
C HIS A 81 -7.77 4.78 -16.30
N SER A 82 -7.28 4.50 -15.09
CA SER A 82 -5.92 3.99 -14.84
C SER A 82 -5.86 2.47 -14.88
N MET A 83 -6.99 1.78 -14.67
CA MET A 83 -7.05 0.31 -14.74
C MET A 83 -6.54 -0.20 -16.10
N LYS A 84 -6.82 0.52 -17.18
CA LYS A 84 -6.37 0.18 -18.54
C LYS A 84 -4.85 0.20 -18.72
N LEU A 85 -4.14 1.01 -17.93
CA LEU A 85 -2.67 1.07 -17.93
C LEU A 85 -2.06 -0.10 -17.12
N LEU A 86 -2.86 -0.70 -16.24
CA LEU A 86 -2.48 -1.79 -15.36
C LEU A 86 -3.03 -3.13 -15.86
N ARG A 87 -3.17 -3.27 -17.19
CA ARG A 87 -3.54 -4.53 -17.82
C ARG A 87 -2.36 -5.48 -17.85
N ILE A 88 -2.59 -6.72 -17.48
CA ILE A 88 -1.61 -7.80 -17.54
C ILE A 88 -2.02 -8.87 -18.53
N ILE A 89 -1.04 -9.44 -19.22
CA ILE A 89 -1.24 -10.56 -20.14
C ILE A 89 -0.71 -11.85 -19.52
N CYS A 90 -1.58 -12.85 -19.45
CA CYS A 90 -1.27 -14.22 -19.05
C CYS A 90 -1.49 -15.15 -20.25
N ASN A 91 -0.94 -16.37 -20.20
CA ASN A 91 -1.04 -17.35 -21.30
C ASN A 91 -2.48 -17.63 -21.79
N ILE A 92 -3.49 -17.40 -20.94
CA ILE A 92 -4.90 -17.73 -21.23
C ILE A 92 -5.72 -16.49 -21.61
N SER A 93 -5.42 -15.33 -21.01
CA SER A 93 -6.25 -14.13 -21.20
C SER A 93 -5.57 -12.87 -20.68
N ILE A 94 -6.20 -11.73 -20.97
CA ILE A 94 -5.81 -10.42 -20.47
C ILE A 94 -6.69 -10.09 -19.26
N TYR A 95 -6.07 -9.57 -18.22
CA TYR A 95 -6.73 -9.12 -17.01
C TYR A 95 -6.37 -7.66 -16.73
N GLU A 96 -7.20 -6.94 -16.00
CA GLU A 96 -6.88 -5.61 -15.46
C GLU A 96 -6.99 -5.60 -13.94
N TYR A 97 -6.08 -4.88 -13.30
CA TYR A 97 -6.17 -4.63 -11.87
C TYR A 97 -7.27 -3.61 -11.55
N THR A 98 -8.15 -3.97 -10.62
CA THR A 98 -9.18 -3.08 -10.05
C THR A 98 -8.70 -2.44 -8.74
N ARG A 99 -7.68 -3.04 -8.10
CA ARG A 99 -7.01 -2.54 -6.91
C ARG A 99 -5.51 -2.39 -7.14
N ILE A 100 -4.83 -1.51 -6.40
CA ILE A 100 -3.42 -1.17 -6.63
C ILE A 100 -2.54 -2.44 -6.60
N PRO A 101 -1.88 -2.82 -7.72
CA PRO A 101 -0.97 -3.95 -7.73
C PRO A 101 0.36 -3.62 -7.06
N PHE A 102 1.07 -4.66 -6.65
CA PHE A 102 2.50 -4.54 -6.33
C PHE A 102 3.31 -4.14 -7.56
N GLY A 103 4.40 -3.41 -7.34
CA GLY A 103 5.42 -3.14 -8.36
C GLY A 103 5.22 -1.89 -9.20
N ILE A 104 4.17 -1.09 -8.96
CA ILE A 104 4.02 0.22 -9.61
C ILE A 104 4.75 1.31 -8.84
N LYS A 105 5.40 2.24 -9.56
CA LYS A 105 6.27 3.29 -8.98
C LYS A 105 5.65 4.07 -7.82
N ASN A 106 4.38 4.45 -7.94
CA ASN A 106 3.74 5.39 -7.02
C ASN A 106 2.89 4.72 -5.92
N ALA A 107 2.87 3.38 -5.82
CA ALA A 107 2.04 2.68 -4.84
C ALA A 107 2.33 3.11 -3.39
N HIS A 108 3.62 3.12 -3.01
CA HIS A 108 4.03 3.41 -1.64
C HIS A 108 3.76 4.87 -1.26
N ALA A 109 4.07 5.81 -2.17
CA ALA A 109 3.81 7.24 -1.98
C ALA A 109 2.32 7.53 -1.82
N HIS A 110 1.48 6.88 -2.64
CA HIS A 110 0.03 7.01 -2.53
C HIS A 110 -0.49 6.45 -1.20
N PHE A 111 -0.04 5.25 -0.82
CA PHE A 111 -0.48 4.61 0.43
C PHE A 111 -0.04 5.43 1.65
N GLN A 112 1.20 5.90 1.71
CA GLN A 112 1.66 6.75 2.80
C GLN A 112 0.84 8.03 2.91
N ARG A 113 0.58 8.73 1.80
CA ARG A 113 -0.26 9.94 1.82
C ARG A 113 -1.65 9.66 2.37
N MET A 114 -2.25 8.55 1.97
CA MET A 114 -3.56 8.14 2.48
C MET A 114 -3.50 7.91 3.99
N MET A 115 -2.52 7.16 4.47
CA MET A 115 -2.38 6.86 5.90
C MET A 115 -2.10 8.14 6.72
N ASP A 116 -1.22 9.02 6.24
CA ASP A 116 -0.96 10.31 6.87
C ASP A 116 -2.22 11.18 6.96
N THR A 117 -3.14 11.04 6.00
CA THR A 117 -4.43 11.75 6.02
C THR A 117 -5.39 11.15 7.04
N ILE A 118 -5.54 9.82 7.08
CA ILE A 118 -6.43 9.11 8.02
C ILE A 118 -5.98 9.33 9.48
N PHE A 119 -4.68 9.34 9.69
CA PHE A 119 -4.05 9.34 11.01
C PHE A 119 -3.40 10.67 11.38
N GLN A 120 -3.74 11.75 10.67
CA GLN A 120 -3.10 13.05 10.84
C GLN A 120 -3.09 13.51 12.31
N GLU A 121 -4.23 13.41 12.99
CA GLU A 121 -4.40 13.81 14.38
C GLU A 121 -3.49 13.01 15.32
N ASP A 122 -3.47 11.69 15.18
CA ASP A 122 -2.66 10.77 15.99
C ASP A 122 -1.16 10.99 15.80
N ILE A 123 -0.74 11.30 14.56
CA ILE A 123 0.65 11.62 14.22
C ILE A 123 1.05 12.97 14.82
N LEU A 124 0.17 13.98 14.75
CA LEU A 124 0.43 15.33 15.29
C LEU A 124 0.45 15.35 16.82
N GLU A 125 -0.40 14.56 17.47
CA GLU A 125 -0.37 14.32 18.92
C GLU A 125 0.93 13.61 19.34
N GLY A 126 1.60 12.96 18.39
CA GLY A 126 2.89 12.32 18.61
C GLY A 126 2.77 10.98 19.31
N CYS A 127 1.58 10.37 19.38
CA CYS A 127 1.36 9.04 19.97
C CYS A 127 1.54 7.90 18.96
N MET A 128 1.81 8.23 17.69
CA MET A 128 1.89 7.25 16.61
C MET A 128 2.83 7.65 15.49
N VAL A 129 3.42 6.65 14.86
CA VAL A 129 4.14 6.75 13.59
C VAL A 129 3.55 5.76 12.59
N VAL A 130 3.37 6.20 11.35
CA VAL A 130 2.98 5.33 10.23
C VAL A 130 4.13 5.29 9.23
N TYR A 131 4.53 4.09 8.81
CA TYR A 131 5.46 3.88 7.71
C TYR A 131 4.89 2.85 6.74
N ILE A 132 4.41 3.32 5.59
CA ILE A 132 3.72 2.53 4.57
C ILE A 132 2.61 1.69 5.23
N ASP A 133 2.81 0.39 5.38
CA ASP A 133 1.86 -0.59 5.92
C ASP A 133 2.04 -0.90 7.40
N ASP A 134 3.07 -0.35 8.04
CA ASP A 134 3.33 -0.49 9.46
C ASP A 134 2.85 0.75 10.23
N ILE A 135 1.99 0.52 11.22
CA ILE A 135 1.55 1.52 12.19
C ILE A 135 2.17 1.17 13.53
N ILE A 136 2.82 2.13 14.18
CA ILE A 136 3.42 1.96 15.50
C ILE A 136 2.79 2.98 16.43
N ILE A 137 2.05 2.48 17.41
CA ILE A 137 1.43 3.26 18.49
C ILE A 137 2.31 3.13 19.72
N TYR A 138 2.51 4.24 20.44
CA TYR A 138 3.33 4.23 21.64
C TYR A 138 2.85 5.23 22.69
N SER A 139 3.06 4.90 23.96
CA SER A 139 2.67 5.74 25.11
C SER A 139 3.39 5.34 26.40
N GLU A 140 3.33 6.20 27.42
CA GLU A 140 3.94 5.94 28.73
C GLU A 140 3.02 5.19 29.71
N LYS A 141 1.71 5.40 29.61
CA LYS A 141 0.69 4.87 30.53
C LYS A 141 -0.22 3.88 29.81
N TRP A 142 -0.51 2.75 30.45
CA TRP A 142 -1.29 1.66 29.85
C TRP A 142 -2.71 2.09 29.46
N GLU A 143 -3.37 2.86 30.32
CA GLU A 143 -4.74 3.33 30.09
C GLU A 143 -4.82 4.29 28.90
N GLY A 144 -3.79 5.11 28.71
CA GLY A 144 -3.66 5.95 27.51
C GLY A 144 -3.39 5.11 26.26
N HIS A 145 -2.52 4.11 26.38
CA HIS A 145 -2.17 3.19 25.29
C HIS A 145 -3.40 2.51 24.70
N MET A 146 -4.25 1.96 25.55
CA MET A 146 -5.46 1.27 25.12
C MET A 146 -6.43 2.21 24.40
N LYS A 147 -6.58 3.45 24.87
CA LYS A 147 -7.40 4.47 24.18
C LYS A 147 -6.86 4.79 22.78
N TYR A 148 -5.55 4.88 22.62
CA TYR A 148 -4.95 5.11 21.30
C TYR A 148 -5.17 3.92 20.36
N ILE A 149 -5.03 2.69 20.86
CA ILE A 149 -5.33 1.48 20.07
C ILE A 149 -6.80 1.48 19.63
N ASP A 150 -7.74 1.71 20.54
CA ASP A 150 -9.17 1.71 20.23
C ASP A 150 -9.50 2.79 19.20
N ARG A 151 -8.93 4.00 19.37
CA ARG A 151 -9.09 5.11 18.41
C ARG A 151 -8.57 4.73 17.03
N VAL A 152 -7.37 4.15 16.92
CA VAL A 152 -6.77 3.76 15.65
C VAL A 152 -7.56 2.63 14.97
N LEU A 153 -8.05 1.65 15.72
CA LEU A 153 -8.84 0.54 15.18
C LEU A 153 -10.27 0.92 14.78
N SER A 154 -10.77 2.07 15.24
CA SER A 154 -12.10 2.58 14.89
C SER A 154 -12.16 3.39 13.60
N LYS A 155 -11.00 3.65 12.97
CA LYS A 155 -10.89 4.36 11.68
C LYS A 155 -10.93 3.39 10.51
#